data_AF-A0A2C1JZS4-F1
#
_entry.id   AF-A0A2C1JZS4-F1
#
_cell.length_a   1.000
_cell.length_b   1.000
_cell.length_c   1.000
_cell.angle_alpha   90.00
_cell.angle_beta   90.00
_cell.angle_gamma   90.00
#
_symmetry.space_group_name_H-M   'P 1'
#
loop_
_entity.id
_entity.type
_entity.pdbx_description
1 polymer ?
#
loop_
_entity_poly.entity_id
_entity_poly.type
_entity_poly.pdbx_seq_one_letter_code
_entity_poly.pdbx_strand_id
1 'polypeptide(L)'
;MKRSDSPYEINKRSYNWLKVINFQYDDVYITGIRKGEFGVLLSFLDRRPAGIMEFMPPEARKELYSMYKTNSENDKFKIIEPISAASNIVT
;
A
#
# COMPACT_ATOMS: atom_id res chain seq x y z
N MET A 1 -0.57 24.34 1.60
CA MET A 1 -0.82 25.79 1.46
C MET A 1 -1.50 26.33 2.70
N LYS A 2 -1.04 27.49 3.21
CA LYS A 2 -1.65 28.19 4.33
C LYS A 2 -2.43 29.41 3.81
N ARG A 3 -3.67 29.61 4.26
CA ARG A 3 -4.41 30.86 3.98
C ARG A 3 -3.82 32.01 4.79
N SER A 4 -3.40 33.07 4.11
CA SER A 4 -2.68 34.21 4.72
C SER A 4 -3.53 35.02 5.70
N ASP A 5 -4.84 35.04 5.51
CA ASP A 5 -5.84 35.75 6.29
C ASP A 5 -6.49 34.91 7.40
N SER A 6 -6.08 33.64 7.55
CA SER A 6 -6.68 32.75 8.56
C SER A 6 -6.08 32.94 9.96
N PRO A 7 -6.93 33.04 11.02
CA PRO A 7 -6.44 33.09 12.39
C PRO A 7 -5.80 31.76 12.78
N TYR A 8 -4.85 31.83 13.71
CA TYR A 8 -4.15 30.65 14.21
C TYR A 8 -5.08 29.82 15.13
N GLU A 9 -5.34 28.57 14.76
CA GLU A 9 -6.12 27.64 15.58
C GLU A 9 -5.17 26.74 16.40
N ILE A 10 -5.22 26.83 17.74
CA ILE A 10 -4.39 26.02 18.64
C ILE A 10 -4.99 24.61 18.79
N ASN A 11 -4.15 23.56 18.73
CA ASN A 11 -4.53 22.16 18.95
C ASN A 11 -5.65 21.62 18.04
N LYS A 12 -5.81 22.21 16.86
CA LYS A 12 -6.86 21.84 15.91
C LYS A 12 -6.28 21.50 14.53
N ARG A 13 -6.82 20.46 13.91
CA ARG A 13 -6.55 20.18 12.49
C ARG A 13 -7.27 21.23 11.63
N SER A 14 -6.53 22.25 11.20
CA SER A 14 -7.07 23.36 10.42
C SER A 14 -7.08 23.06 8.92
N TYR A 15 -8.23 23.25 8.26
CA TYR A 15 -8.32 23.23 6.79
C TYR A 15 -7.57 24.38 6.12
N ASN A 16 -7.23 25.42 6.89
CA ASN A 16 -6.45 26.54 6.42
C ASN A 16 -4.96 26.20 6.28
N TRP A 17 -4.51 25.04 6.77
CA TRP A 17 -3.11 24.60 6.78
C TRP A 17 -3.00 23.25 6.07
N LEU A 18 -2.95 23.30 4.74
CA LEU A 18 -2.85 22.09 3.92
C LEU A 18 -1.39 21.65 3.79
N LYS A 19 -1.10 20.38 4.09
CA LYS A 19 0.19 19.76 3.76
C LYS A 19 0.11 19.26 2.32
N VAL A 20 1.07 19.67 1.49
CA VAL A 20 1.25 19.12 0.15
C VAL A 20 2.37 18.11 0.26
N ILE A 21 2.10 16.87 -0.16
CA ILE A 21 3.05 15.76 -0.12
C ILE A 21 3.29 15.35 -1.57
N ASN A 22 4.57 15.20 -1.94
CA ASN A 22 4.92 14.65 -3.23
C ASN A 22 4.91 13.12 -3.13
N PHE A 23 3.87 12.48 -3.67
CA PHE A 23 3.81 11.03 -3.76
C PHE A 23 4.54 10.56 -5.02
N GLN A 24 5.45 9.61 -4.84
CA GLN A 24 6.08 8.88 -5.94
C GLN A 24 5.51 7.46 -5.94
N TYR A 25 5.24 6.97 -7.14
CA TYR A 25 4.70 5.64 -7.37
C TYR A 25 5.77 4.81 -8.07
N ASP A 26 5.80 3.52 -7.76
CA ASP A 26 6.72 2.57 -8.36
C ASP A 26 5.99 1.24 -8.56
N ASP A 27 6.36 0.52 -9.60
CA ASP A 27 5.76 -0.77 -9.92
C ASP A 27 6.44 -1.87 -9.11
N VAL A 28 5.64 -2.69 -8.43
CA VAL A 28 6.13 -3.70 -7.49
C VAL A 28 5.46 -5.04 -7.72
N TYR A 29 6.13 -6.10 -7.28
CA TYR A 29 5.59 -7.45 -7.20
C TYR A 29 5.07 -7.74 -5.81
N ILE A 30 3.91 -8.36 -5.74
CA ILE A 30 3.36 -8.97 -4.54
C ILE A 30 3.92 -10.38 -4.44
N THR A 31 4.68 -10.68 -3.38
CA THR A 31 5.39 -11.97 -3.19
C THR A 31 4.88 -12.77 -2.00
N GLY A 32 4.06 -12.16 -1.14
CA GLY A 32 3.51 -12.86 0.01
C GLY A 32 2.34 -12.16 0.66
N ILE A 33 1.62 -12.90 1.50
CA ILE A 33 0.45 -12.42 2.25
C ILE A 33 0.66 -12.75 3.73
N ARG A 34 0.46 -11.78 4.62
CA ARG A 34 0.54 -11.94 6.06
C ARG A 34 -0.67 -12.72 6.59
N LYS A 35 -0.44 -13.60 7.56
CA LYS A 35 -1.47 -14.34 8.29
C LYS A 35 -1.96 -13.49 9.48
N GLY A 36 -3.28 -13.50 9.73
CA GLY A 36 -3.91 -12.72 10.80
C GLY A 36 -4.34 -11.33 10.33
N GLU A 37 -3.47 -10.34 10.49
CA GLU A 37 -3.72 -8.97 10.01
C GLU A 37 -3.38 -8.85 8.52
N PHE A 38 -4.19 -8.07 7.79
CA PHE A 38 -3.95 -7.86 6.37
C PHE A 38 -2.62 -7.12 6.15
N GLY A 39 -1.77 -7.74 5.35
CA GLY A 39 -0.51 -7.15 4.92
C GLY A 39 0.04 -7.93 3.74
N VAL A 40 0.56 -7.24 2.75
CA VAL A 40 1.10 -7.84 1.53
C VAL A 40 2.59 -7.56 1.45
N LEU A 41 3.40 -8.59 1.26
CA LEU A 41 4.84 -8.46 1.04
C LEU A 41 5.10 -8.00 -0.39
N LEU A 42 5.86 -6.92 -0.50
CA LEU A 42 6.21 -6.30 -1.77
C LEU A 42 7.70 -6.51 -2.09
N SER A 43 7.99 -6.62 -3.37
CA SER A 43 9.35 -6.64 -3.91
C SER A 43 9.42 -5.75 -5.14
N PHE A 44 10.51 -5.01 -5.30
CA PHE A 44 10.78 -4.27 -6.53
C PHE A 44 11.03 -5.23 -7.70
N LEU A 45 11.01 -4.69 -8.91
CA LEU A 45 11.37 -5.41 -10.14
C LEU A 45 12.75 -6.10 -10.02
N ASP A 46 13.70 -5.46 -9.32
CA ASP A 46 15.05 -5.99 -9.03
C ASP A 46 15.09 -7.09 -7.96
N ARG A 47 13.94 -7.65 -7.54
CA ARG A 47 13.82 -8.67 -6.47
C ARG A 47 14.24 -8.20 -5.07
N ARG A 48 14.52 -6.92 -4.89
CA ARG A 48 14.79 -6.32 -3.58
C ARG A 48 13.49 -6.21 -2.78
N PRO A 49 13.51 -6.39 -1.45
CA PRO A 49 12.31 -6.22 -0.63
C PRO A 49 11.86 -4.75 -0.64
N ALA A 50 10.58 -4.51 -0.92
CA ALA A 50 9.96 -3.17 -0.94
C ALA A 50 9.13 -2.88 0.33
N GLY A 51 9.03 -3.85 1.25
CA GLY A 51 8.33 -3.71 2.52
C GLY A 51 6.96 -4.41 2.52
N ILE A 52 6.09 -3.97 3.44
CA ILE A 52 4.74 -4.50 3.62
C ILE A 52 3.73 -3.40 3.36
N MET A 53 2.70 -3.68 2.56
CA MET A 53 1.56 -2.79 2.34
C MET A 53 0.34 -3.28 3.12
N GLU A 54 -0.14 -2.44 4.04
CA GLU A 54 -1.28 -2.71 4.93
C GLU A 54 -2.59 -2.07 4.43
N PHE A 55 -2.49 -1.08 3.55
CA PHE A 55 -3.65 -0.36 3.01
C PHE A 55 -3.88 -0.79 1.57
N MET A 56 -4.97 -1.52 1.34
CA MET A 56 -5.42 -1.90 0.00
C MET A 56 -6.95 -1.76 -0.08
N PRO A 57 -7.49 -1.19 -1.17
CA PRO A 57 -8.93 -1.10 -1.38
C PRO A 57 -9.62 -2.48 -1.26
N PRO A 58 -10.86 -2.57 -0.72
CA PRO A 58 -11.57 -3.84 -0.58
C PRO A 58 -11.71 -4.63 -1.91
N GLU A 59 -11.90 -3.94 -3.02
CA GLU A 59 -12.03 -4.55 -4.36
C GLU A 59 -10.73 -5.23 -4.80
N ALA A 60 -9.62 -4.49 -4.79
CA ALA A 60 -8.29 -5.02 -5.09
C ALA A 60 -7.89 -6.18 -4.16
N ARG A 61 -8.30 -6.13 -2.87
CA ARG A 61 -8.09 -7.26 -1.94
C ARG A 61 -8.83 -8.51 -2.38
N LYS A 62 -10.09 -8.37 -2.80
CA LYS A 62 -10.90 -9.50 -3.27
C LYS A 62 -10.28 -10.13 -4.52
N GLU A 63 -9.80 -9.31 -5.45
CA GLU A 63 -9.10 -9.78 -6.65
C GLU A 63 -7.80 -10.51 -6.28
N LEU A 64 -6.99 -9.94 -5.39
CA LEU A 64 -5.77 -10.57 -4.90
C LEU A 64 -6.07 -11.95 -4.31
N TYR A 65 -7.08 -12.06 -3.45
CA TYR A 65 -7.49 -13.33 -2.84
C TYR A 65 -8.05 -14.35 -3.85
N SER A 66 -8.56 -13.90 -5.01
CA SER A 66 -9.01 -14.80 -6.07
C SER A 66 -7.87 -15.29 -6.96
N MET A 67 -6.80 -14.51 -7.11
CA MET A 67 -5.71 -14.82 -8.04
C MET A 67 -4.53 -15.54 -7.41
N TYR A 68 -4.28 -15.33 -6.11
CA TYR A 68 -3.06 -15.85 -5.51
C TYR A 68 -2.99 -17.38 -5.48
N LYS A 69 -1.81 -17.89 -5.80
CA LYS A 69 -1.44 -19.29 -5.61
C LYS A 69 -0.32 -19.36 -4.58
N THR A 70 -0.54 -20.15 -3.54
CA THR A 70 0.44 -20.35 -2.47
C THR A 70 1.49 -21.36 -2.93
N ASN A 71 2.76 -20.96 -2.86
CA ASN A 71 3.90 -21.86 -3.10
C ASN A 71 4.39 -22.50 -1.80
N SER A 72 4.49 -21.71 -0.74
CA SER A 72 5.01 -22.15 0.55
C SER A 72 4.38 -21.33 1.66
N GLU A 73 4.31 -21.88 2.87
CA GLU A 73 3.81 -21.18 4.03
C GLU A 73 4.83 -21.20 5.16
N ASN A 74 5.01 -20.04 5.78
CA ASN A 74 5.69 -19.88 7.07
C ASN A 74 4.62 -19.62 8.15
N ASP A 75 5.03 -19.57 9.41
CA ASP A 75 4.16 -19.30 10.56
C ASP A 75 3.39 -17.98 10.42
N LYS A 76 4.06 -16.93 9.91
CA LYS A 76 3.50 -15.58 9.79
C LYS A 76 3.07 -15.17 8.38
N PHE A 77 3.57 -15.84 7.34
CA PHE A 77 3.39 -15.42 5.94
C PHE A 77 3.10 -16.60 5.01
N LYS A 78 2.26 -16.37 4.01
CA LYS A 78 2.08 -17.24 2.85
C LYS A 78 2.90 -16.66 1.70
N ILE A 79 3.88 -17.43 1.21
CA ILE A 79 4.69 -17.06 0.05
C ILE A 79 3.90 -17.47 -1.20
N ILE A 80 3.65 -16.50 -2.07
CA ILE A 80 2.83 -16.69 -3.27
C ILE A 80 3.67 -16.51 -4.53
N GLU A 81 3.13 -16.94 -5.67
CA GLU A 81 3.70 -16.59 -6.96
C GLU A 81 3.73 -15.05 -7.12
N PRO A 82 4.82 -14.45 -7.64
CA PRO A 82 4.91 -13.02 -7.82
C PRO A 82 3.81 -12.48 -8.73
N ILE A 83 2.92 -11.65 -8.18
CA ILE A 83 1.87 -10.97 -8.93
C ILE A 83 2.32 -9.52 -9.18
N SER A 84 2.28 -9.07 -10.44
CA SER A 84 2.59 -7.68 -10.76
C SER A 84 1.47 -6.77 -10.26
N ALA A 85 1.81 -5.83 -9.38
CA ALA A 85 0.95 -4.73 -9.02
C ALA A 85 1.34 -3.52 -9.89
N ALA A 86 0.84 -3.52 -11.13
CA ALA A 86 0.99 -2.38 -12.02
C ALA A 86 -0.06 -1.31 -11.69
N SER A 87 0.30 -0.06 -11.92
CA SER A 87 -0.45 1.16 -11.58
C SER A 87 -1.78 1.39 -12.34
N ASN A 88 -2.46 0.33 -12.80
CA ASN A 88 -3.74 0.42 -13.54
C ASN A 88 -5.00 0.45 -12.65
N ILE A 89 -4.87 0.60 -11.33
CA ILE A 89 -6.00 0.54 -10.38
C ILE A 89 -6.59 1.94 -10.08
N VAL A 90 -6.12 3.00 -10.78
CA VAL A 90 -6.67 4.35 -10.63
C VAL A 90 -7.08 4.91 -11.98
N THR A 91 -8.27 4.55 -12.45
CA THR A 91 -9.05 5.33 -13.43
C THR A 91 -10.51 5.26 -13.06
#